data_AF-A0A956RFR8-F1
#
_entry.id   AF-A0A956RFR8-F1
#
_cell.length_a   1.000
_cell.length_b   1.000
_cell.length_c   1.000
_cell.angle_alpha   90.00
_cell.angle_beta   90.00
_cell.angle_gamma   90.00
#
_symmetry.space_group_name_H-M   'P 1'
#
loop_
_entity.id
_entity.type
_entity.pdbx_description
1 polymer ?
#
loop_
_entity_poly.entity_id
_entity_poly.type
_entity_poly.pdbx_seq_one_letter_code
_entity_poly.pdbx_strand_id
1 'polypeptide(L)'
;MRASDILRCYDGEINALADLAGDFDASSPDDTRRWKIEQWRSVATALGWGRQIEDAINANPTFSLSPNVPAAPFLDAFERWHEGRGHQPQDLSSTRSRSLSRVRHDVVAKLDTNGYATMNRWRPFIASKSLPSSACVDLNASEAPSPAGPGKVVTARSASTSTVVGTIKLAPVNRGPGSFTQPQRSFRAFRADTAPGYFGDTIDVQESTDCDYPVILSLGLFPYVYGNDLGGAGPGLMWAIGRPWAPARLGLAVMASFWDATANLSQDARVVAAQYVHFRRTTDQVLASVPAASSERYRPVVGQVYRRGGLLHAFQGALELQRFHGPRGALSAAAYNFCKRRFAAFFSARRAYLRAYSSLEQSAREAIERNPDPCTRVDEVTEESA
;
A
#
# COMPACT_ATOMS: atom_id res chain seq x y z
N MET A 1 12.69 33.00 -3.67
CA MET A 1 11.46 32.15 -3.70
C MET A 1 10.66 32.27 -2.40
N ARG A 2 9.44 32.81 -2.43
CA ARG A 2 8.57 32.86 -1.25
C ARG A 2 7.80 31.54 -1.16
N ALA A 3 7.64 31.00 0.05
CA ALA A 3 6.82 29.81 0.35
C ALA A 3 5.36 29.89 -0.20
N SER A 4 4.89 31.10 -0.57
CA SER A 4 3.61 31.36 -1.21
C SER A 4 3.50 30.85 -2.65
N ASP A 5 4.61 30.73 -3.39
CA ASP A 5 4.58 30.49 -4.83
C ASP A 5 4.51 28.99 -5.15
N ILE A 6 5.12 28.15 -4.30
CA ILE A 6 5.03 26.68 -4.39
C ILE A 6 3.61 26.16 -4.13
N LEU A 7 2.80 26.92 -3.36
CA LEU A 7 1.41 26.56 -3.04
C LEU A 7 0.42 26.76 -4.20
N ARG A 8 0.76 27.61 -5.17
CA ARG A 8 -0.11 27.93 -6.30
C ARG A 8 -0.07 26.89 -7.42
N CYS A 9 0.92 26.00 -7.41
CA CYS A 9 1.13 25.05 -8.48
C CYS A 9 0.14 23.87 -8.45
N TYR A 10 -0.25 23.39 -7.27
CA TYR A 10 -1.38 22.46 -7.14
C TYR A 10 -2.68 23.24 -7.04
N ASP A 11 -3.75 22.69 -7.62
CA ASP A 11 -5.07 23.31 -7.58
C ASP A 11 -5.58 23.53 -6.14
N GLY A 12 -6.62 24.37 -5.99
CA GLY A 12 -7.22 24.63 -4.68
C GLY A 12 -7.80 23.38 -4.00
N GLU A 13 -8.08 22.33 -4.77
CA GLU A 13 -8.66 21.08 -4.28
C GLU A 13 -7.62 20.20 -3.58
N ILE A 14 -6.42 20.04 -4.16
CA ILE A 14 -5.29 19.34 -3.55
C ILE A 14 -4.84 20.07 -2.29
N ASN A 15 -4.87 21.40 -2.30
CA ASN A 15 -4.60 22.19 -1.09
C ASN A 15 -5.64 21.92 0.01
N ALA A 16 -6.93 21.93 -0.32
CA ALA A 16 -7.99 21.58 0.64
C ALA A 16 -7.93 20.11 1.09
N LEU A 17 -7.43 19.20 0.25
CA LEU A 17 -7.16 17.82 0.61
C LEU A 17 -6.03 17.72 1.64
N ALA A 18 -4.92 18.44 1.41
CA ALA A 18 -3.78 18.46 2.33
C ALA A 18 -4.18 18.90 3.74
N ASP A 19 -5.10 19.86 3.85
CA ASP A 19 -5.61 20.36 5.14
C ASP A 19 -6.27 19.25 5.98
N LEU A 20 -6.78 18.17 5.37
CA LEU A 20 -7.36 17.03 6.11
C LEU A 20 -6.34 16.25 6.93
N ALA A 21 -5.06 16.31 6.57
CA ALA A 21 -3.97 15.70 7.33
C ALA A 21 -3.35 16.66 8.35
N GLY A 22 -3.80 17.91 8.40
CA GLY A 22 -3.24 18.98 9.21
C GLY A 22 -1.97 19.59 8.59
N ASP A 23 -1.63 20.79 9.05
CA ASP A 23 -0.38 21.46 8.72
C ASP A 23 0.69 21.20 9.79
N PHE A 24 1.96 21.33 9.39
CA PHE A 24 3.10 21.34 10.29
C PHE A 24 4.23 22.19 9.69
N ASP A 25 5.09 22.77 10.54
CA ASP A 25 6.32 23.41 10.09
C ASP A 25 7.43 22.36 9.97
N ALA A 26 7.82 22.05 8.74
CA ALA A 26 8.91 21.09 8.48
C ALA A 26 10.30 21.62 8.91
N SER A 27 10.43 22.92 9.18
CA SER A 27 11.63 23.51 9.77
C SER A 27 11.73 23.23 11.27
N SER A 28 10.60 22.91 11.92
CA SER A 28 10.50 22.50 13.32
C SER A 28 10.57 20.97 13.42
N PRO A 29 11.64 20.40 14.01
CA PRO A 29 11.73 18.97 14.20
C PRO A 29 10.62 18.41 15.11
N ASP A 30 10.17 19.21 16.08
CA ASP A 30 9.12 18.84 17.02
C ASP A 30 7.74 18.79 16.34
N ASP A 31 7.45 19.71 15.42
CA ASP A 31 6.22 19.72 14.64
C ASP A 31 6.19 18.54 13.67
N THR A 32 7.31 18.33 12.97
CA THR A 32 7.48 17.18 12.06
C THR A 32 7.30 15.85 12.79
N ARG A 33 7.91 15.70 13.97
CA ARG A 33 7.74 14.51 14.82
C ARG A 33 6.28 14.30 15.21
N ARG A 34 5.63 15.32 15.77
CA ARG A 34 4.24 15.23 16.22
C ARG A 34 3.32 14.84 15.07
N TRP A 35 3.48 15.49 13.93
CA TRP A 35 2.71 15.19 12.73
C TRP A 35 2.91 13.73 12.27
N LYS A 36 4.16 13.23 12.21
CA LYS A 36 4.44 11.83 11.85
C LYS A 36 3.80 10.84 12.82
N ILE A 37 3.87 11.08 14.13
CA ILE A 37 3.22 10.24 15.15
C ILE A 37 1.70 10.22 14.94
N GLU A 38 1.08 11.36 14.63
CA GLU A 38 -0.35 11.42 14.34
C GLU A 38 -0.72 10.68 13.03
N GLN A 39 0.14 10.70 12.00
CA GLN A 39 -0.09 9.89 10.80
C GLN A 39 -0.05 8.39 11.10
N TRP A 40 0.90 7.97 11.93
CA TRP A 40 1.03 6.61 12.43
C TRP A 40 -0.19 6.18 13.26
N ARG A 41 -0.63 7.02 14.22
CA ARG A 41 -1.87 6.81 14.99
C ARG A 41 -3.09 6.69 14.09
N SER A 42 -3.22 7.59 13.12
CA SER A 42 -4.33 7.56 12.16
C SER A 42 -4.39 6.24 11.39
N VAL A 43 -3.25 5.66 11.02
CA VAL A 43 -3.19 4.33 10.38
C VAL A 43 -3.58 3.25 11.36
N ALA A 44 -3.00 3.26 12.56
CA ALA A 44 -3.27 2.24 13.57
C ALA A 44 -4.74 2.19 14.01
N THR A 45 -5.36 3.34 14.23
CA THR A 45 -6.79 3.43 14.53
C THR A 45 -7.62 2.89 13.38
N ALA A 46 -7.35 3.32 12.15
CA ALA A 46 -8.13 2.90 10.99
C ALA A 46 -7.99 1.40 10.67
N LEU A 47 -6.85 0.80 11.01
CA LEU A 47 -6.61 -0.62 10.80
C LEU A 47 -6.94 -1.48 12.04
N GLY A 48 -7.17 -0.89 13.22
CA GLY A 48 -7.54 -1.61 14.43
C GLY A 48 -6.36 -2.13 15.26
N TRP A 49 -5.20 -1.48 15.19
CA TRP A 49 -4.02 -1.74 16.06
C TRP A 49 -3.61 -0.53 16.91
N GLY A 50 -4.57 0.34 17.22
CA GLY A 50 -4.35 1.56 18.01
C GLY A 50 -3.71 1.31 19.38
N ARG A 51 -4.02 0.18 20.04
CA ARG A 51 -3.37 -0.15 21.32
C ARG A 51 -1.88 -0.41 21.15
N GLN A 52 -1.52 -1.23 20.15
CA GLN A 52 -0.13 -1.62 19.90
C GLN A 52 0.74 -0.43 19.51
N ILE A 53 0.16 0.59 18.85
CA ILE A 53 0.92 1.80 18.55
C ILE A 53 1.17 2.66 19.78
N GLU A 54 0.21 2.82 20.69
CA GLU A 54 0.43 3.55 21.94
C GLU A 54 1.45 2.84 22.82
N ASP A 55 1.39 1.50 22.89
CA ASP A 55 2.40 0.70 23.60
C ASP A 55 3.80 0.93 23.00
N ALA A 56 3.92 1.01 21.67
CA ALA A 56 5.19 1.31 21.00
C ALA A 56 5.68 2.74 21.25
N ILE A 57 4.79 3.74 21.30
CA ILE A 57 5.13 5.13 21.64
C ILE A 57 5.66 5.19 23.08
N ASN A 58 4.93 4.59 24.02
CA ASN A 58 5.28 4.61 25.45
C ASN A 58 6.58 3.86 25.75
N ALA A 59 6.88 2.79 25.00
CA ALA A 59 8.11 2.04 25.14
C ALA A 59 9.36 2.77 24.59
N ASN A 60 9.19 3.85 23.82
CA ASN A 60 10.28 4.58 23.18
C ASN A 60 10.29 6.06 23.62
N PRO A 61 10.66 6.38 24.87
CA PRO A 61 10.67 7.75 25.39
C PRO A 61 11.65 8.66 24.61
N THR A 62 12.62 8.08 23.91
CA THR A 62 13.55 8.79 23.02
C THR A 62 12.87 9.38 21.79
N PHE A 63 11.63 8.99 21.46
CA PHE A 63 10.87 9.66 20.41
C PHE A 63 10.77 11.17 20.68
N SER A 64 10.57 11.58 21.93
CA SER A 64 10.51 12.99 22.31
C SER A 64 11.81 13.77 22.08
N LEU A 65 12.93 13.07 21.86
CA LEU A 65 14.27 13.67 21.70
C LEU A 65 14.78 13.60 20.25
N SER A 66 14.17 12.77 19.40
CA SER A 66 14.62 12.60 18.01
C SER A 66 13.87 13.54 17.06
N PRO A 67 14.58 14.23 16.15
CA PRO A 67 13.95 14.97 15.05
C PRO A 67 13.29 14.02 14.04
N ASN A 68 13.78 12.79 13.95
CA ASN A 68 13.29 11.75 13.05
C ASN A 68 12.72 10.59 13.85
N VAL A 69 11.40 10.40 13.81
CA VAL A 69 10.76 9.25 14.44
C VAL A 69 11.03 8.02 13.56
N PRO A 70 11.81 7.03 14.03
CA PRO A 70 12.08 5.85 13.23
C PRO A 70 10.78 5.07 13.03
N ALA A 71 10.54 4.61 11.80
CA ALA A 71 9.37 3.79 11.49
C ALA A 71 9.45 2.38 12.14
N ALA A 72 10.66 1.91 12.48
CA ALA A 72 10.89 0.52 12.88
C ALA A 72 10.03 0.06 14.08
N PRO A 73 9.93 0.80 15.21
CA PRO A 73 9.11 0.34 16.34
C PRO A 73 7.61 0.25 16.01
N PHE A 74 7.10 1.13 15.14
CA PHE A 74 5.70 1.08 14.69
C PHE A 74 5.46 -0.09 13.75
N LEU A 75 6.41 -0.38 12.87
CA LEU A 75 6.33 -1.52 11.96
C LEU A 75 6.43 -2.85 12.73
N ASP A 76 7.23 -2.92 13.80
CA ASP A 76 7.31 -4.09 14.68
C ASP A 76 6.02 -4.28 15.50
N ALA A 77 5.39 -3.18 15.91
CA ALA A 77 4.06 -3.21 16.54
C ALA A 77 2.99 -3.72 15.57
N PHE A 78 3.00 -3.23 14.34
CA PHE A 78 2.12 -3.70 13.27
C PHE A 78 2.34 -5.18 12.96
N GLU A 79 3.59 -5.62 12.82
CA GLU A 79 3.94 -7.02 12.52
C GLU A 79 3.40 -7.97 13.60
N ARG A 80 3.65 -7.68 14.89
CA ARG A 80 3.12 -8.48 16.00
C ARG A 80 1.60 -8.54 16.03
N TRP A 81 0.94 -7.40 15.77
CA TRP A 81 -0.52 -7.36 15.67
C TRP A 81 -1.04 -8.16 14.48
N HIS A 82 -0.37 -8.07 13.33
CA HIS A 82 -0.76 -8.75 12.10
C HIS A 82 -0.64 -10.27 12.24
N GLU A 83 0.47 -10.75 12.83
CA GLU A 83 0.69 -12.15 13.19
C GLU A 83 -0.39 -12.64 14.18
N GLY A 84 -0.77 -11.82 15.16
CA GLY A 84 -1.79 -12.15 16.16
C GLY A 84 -3.25 -12.09 15.66
N ARG A 85 -3.50 -11.54 14.45
CA ARG A 85 -4.85 -11.24 13.94
C ARG A 85 -5.66 -12.46 13.51
N GLY A 86 -5.12 -13.68 13.65
CA GLY A 86 -5.88 -14.92 13.53
C GLY A 86 -6.70 -15.07 12.25
N HIS A 87 -6.23 -14.55 11.10
CA HIS A 87 -6.85 -14.90 9.84
C HIS A 87 -6.75 -16.42 9.68
N GLN A 88 -7.91 -17.04 9.37
CA GLN A 88 -8.05 -18.48 9.07
C GLN A 88 -6.78 -19.02 8.40
N PRO A 89 -6.27 -20.19 8.80
CA PRO A 89 -4.98 -20.67 8.38
C PRO A 89 -5.00 -20.88 6.86
N GLN A 90 -4.53 -19.88 6.12
CA GLN A 90 -3.42 -20.15 5.23
C GLN A 90 -2.36 -20.70 6.18
N ASP A 91 -2.38 -22.01 6.37
CA ASP A 91 -1.47 -22.73 7.22
C ASP A 91 -0.08 -22.15 6.91
N LEU A 92 0.46 -21.34 7.82
CA LEU A 92 1.71 -20.62 7.59
C LEU A 92 2.85 -21.63 7.46
N SER A 93 2.62 -22.87 7.92
CA SER A 93 3.48 -24.02 7.67
C SER A 93 3.35 -24.57 6.25
N SER A 94 2.21 -24.38 5.58
CA SER A 94 2.01 -24.84 4.21
C SER A 94 3.00 -24.17 3.27
N THR A 95 3.56 -24.99 2.39
CA THR A 95 4.45 -24.56 1.29
C THR A 95 3.83 -23.43 0.47
N ARG A 96 2.49 -23.40 0.36
CA ARG A 96 1.75 -22.37 -0.36
C ARG A 96 1.89 -20.99 0.28
N SER A 97 1.66 -20.88 1.59
CA SER A 97 1.74 -19.60 2.31
C SER A 97 3.15 -19.03 2.27
N ARG A 98 4.16 -19.87 2.54
CA ARG A 98 5.58 -19.46 2.47
C ARG A 98 5.97 -18.98 1.07
N SER A 99 5.58 -19.72 0.03
CA SER A 99 5.87 -19.34 -1.36
C SER A 99 5.18 -18.04 -1.76
N LEU A 100 3.93 -17.85 -1.32
CA LEU A 100 3.20 -16.58 -1.51
C LEU A 100 3.90 -15.42 -0.79
N SER A 101 4.27 -15.58 0.47
CA SER A 101 4.95 -14.54 1.26
C SER A 101 6.28 -14.15 0.62
N ARG A 102 7.08 -15.13 0.19
CA ARG A 102 8.34 -14.91 -0.54
C ARG A 102 8.14 -14.13 -1.82
N VAL A 103 7.32 -14.64 -2.75
CA VAL A 103 7.12 -13.99 -4.05
C VAL A 103 6.54 -12.59 -3.87
N ARG A 104 5.58 -12.40 -2.95
CA ARG A 104 5.04 -11.06 -2.67
C ARG A 104 6.09 -10.13 -2.10
N HIS A 105 6.93 -10.59 -1.18
CA HIS A 105 7.97 -9.79 -0.58
C HIS A 105 8.99 -9.33 -1.64
N ASP A 106 9.48 -10.26 -2.44
CA ASP A 106 10.47 -9.99 -3.49
C ASP A 106 9.90 -9.04 -4.56
N VAL A 107 8.62 -9.22 -4.93
CA VAL A 107 7.94 -8.33 -5.88
C VAL A 107 7.74 -6.94 -5.29
N VAL A 108 7.27 -6.79 -4.05
CA VAL A 108 7.09 -5.47 -3.42
C VAL A 108 8.45 -4.77 -3.27
N ALA A 109 9.51 -5.48 -2.89
CA ALA A 109 10.86 -4.93 -2.81
C ALA A 109 11.36 -4.45 -4.19
N LYS A 110 11.10 -5.24 -5.25
CA LYS A 110 11.43 -4.84 -6.62
C LYS A 110 10.63 -3.63 -7.09
N LEU A 111 9.33 -3.60 -6.80
CA LEU A 111 8.45 -2.47 -7.13
C LEU A 111 8.87 -1.19 -6.40
N ASP A 112 9.29 -1.29 -5.14
CA ASP A 112 9.80 -0.14 -4.39
C ASP A 112 11.09 0.39 -5.01
N THR A 113 12.05 -0.50 -5.29
CA THR A 113 13.34 -0.14 -5.91
C THR A 113 13.13 0.47 -7.30
N ASN A 114 12.29 -0.15 -8.13
CA ASN A 114 12.01 0.35 -9.48
C ASN A 114 11.21 1.65 -9.44
N GLY A 115 10.19 1.74 -8.57
CA GLY A 115 9.42 2.95 -8.36
C GLY A 115 10.32 4.11 -7.93
N TYR A 116 11.36 3.85 -7.13
CA TYR A 116 12.35 4.86 -6.78
C TYR A 116 13.12 5.33 -8.02
N ALA A 117 13.58 4.41 -8.85
CA ALA A 117 14.29 4.73 -10.10
C ALA A 117 13.42 5.49 -11.12
N THR A 118 12.12 5.19 -11.18
CA THR A 118 11.17 5.85 -12.09
C THR A 118 10.41 7.02 -11.44
N MET A 119 10.74 7.39 -10.20
CA MET A 119 10.04 8.40 -9.41
C MET A 119 8.53 8.14 -9.25
N ASN A 120 8.12 6.87 -9.37
CA ASN A 120 6.75 6.41 -9.21
C ASN A 120 6.66 5.23 -8.23
N ARG A 121 6.98 5.49 -6.96
CA ARG A 121 6.82 4.55 -5.84
C ARG A 121 5.38 4.45 -5.35
N TRP A 122 4.59 5.50 -5.54
CA TRP A 122 3.20 5.55 -5.06
C TRP A 122 2.32 4.49 -5.72
N ARG A 123 2.42 4.36 -7.05
CA ARG A 123 1.68 3.38 -7.85
C ARG A 123 2.56 2.82 -8.97
N PRO A 124 3.60 2.00 -8.63
CA PRO A 124 4.50 1.43 -9.61
C PRO A 124 3.75 0.50 -10.56
N PHE A 125 4.19 0.50 -11.82
CA PHE A 125 3.69 -0.35 -12.90
C PHE A 125 4.86 -1.10 -13.51
N ILE A 126 4.85 -2.44 -13.46
CA ILE A 126 5.86 -3.28 -14.08
C ILE A 126 5.18 -4.52 -14.68
N ALA A 127 5.59 -4.90 -15.89
CA ALA A 127 5.17 -6.16 -16.49
C ALA A 127 5.65 -7.35 -15.63
N SER A 128 4.81 -8.37 -15.40
CA SER A 128 5.19 -9.49 -14.53
C SER A 128 6.51 -10.14 -14.93
N LYS A 129 6.81 -10.27 -16.23
CA LYS A 129 8.07 -10.84 -16.74
C LYS A 129 9.35 -10.16 -16.23
N SER A 130 9.27 -8.90 -15.83
CA SER A 130 10.41 -8.15 -15.26
C SER A 130 10.48 -8.23 -13.73
N LEU A 131 9.57 -8.96 -13.10
CA LEU A 131 9.48 -9.14 -11.66
C LEU A 131 10.05 -10.50 -11.22
N PRO A 132 10.51 -10.61 -9.96
CA PRO A 132 10.91 -11.89 -9.38
C PRO A 132 9.82 -12.96 -9.54
N SER A 133 10.23 -14.16 -9.97
CA SER A 133 9.34 -15.29 -10.26
C SER A 133 8.18 -14.96 -11.20
N SER A 134 8.33 -13.93 -12.03
CA SER A 134 7.25 -13.36 -12.84
C SER A 134 5.98 -13.03 -12.03
N ALA A 135 6.13 -12.61 -10.76
CA ALA A 135 5.03 -12.42 -9.81
C ALA A 135 4.09 -13.65 -9.67
N CYS A 136 4.63 -14.85 -9.88
CA CYS A 136 3.90 -16.10 -9.80
C CYS A 136 4.49 -17.07 -8.79
N VAL A 137 3.60 -17.89 -8.23
CA VAL A 137 3.92 -18.96 -7.29
C VAL A 137 3.79 -20.29 -8.00
N ASP A 138 4.89 -21.03 -8.09
CA ASP A 138 4.91 -22.44 -8.48
C ASP A 138 5.10 -23.29 -7.23
N LEU A 139 4.17 -24.20 -6.95
CA LEU A 139 4.22 -25.07 -5.77
C LEU A 139 5.09 -26.32 -5.97
N ASN A 140 5.53 -26.60 -7.20
CA ASN A 140 6.39 -27.74 -7.53
C ASN A 140 7.84 -27.34 -7.76
N ALA A 141 8.13 -26.04 -7.81
CA ALA A 141 9.50 -25.56 -7.83
C ALA A 141 10.17 -25.99 -6.51
N SER A 142 11.03 -27.00 -6.59
CA SER A 142 11.87 -27.42 -5.46
C SER A 142 12.58 -26.18 -4.91
N GLU A 143 12.47 -25.95 -3.61
CA GLU A 143 13.19 -24.87 -2.91
C GLU A 143 14.67 -25.04 -3.24
N ALA A 144 15.19 -24.26 -4.20
CA ALA A 144 16.61 -24.20 -4.44
C ALA A 144 17.24 -23.80 -3.10
N PRO A 145 18.26 -24.52 -2.61
CA PRO A 145 18.91 -24.15 -1.36
C PRO A 145 19.42 -22.72 -1.52
N SER A 146 19.04 -21.87 -0.56
CA SER A 146 19.59 -20.53 -0.39
C SER A 146 21.12 -20.60 -0.51
N PRO A 147 21.81 -19.64 -1.18
CA PRO A 147 23.26 -19.64 -1.20
C PRO A 147 23.76 -19.55 0.25
N ALA A 148 24.33 -20.66 0.71
CA ALA A 148 24.86 -20.80 2.05
C ALA A 148 25.98 -19.78 2.28
N GLY A 149 25.92 -19.07 3.41
CA GLY A 149 27.10 -18.52 4.04
C GLY A 149 28.14 -19.63 4.31
N PRO A 150 29.42 -19.28 4.49
CA PRO A 150 30.51 -20.20 4.23
C PRO A 150 30.60 -21.31 5.28
N GLY A 151 30.76 -22.53 4.78
CA GLY A 151 31.40 -23.63 5.50
C GLY A 151 30.47 -24.54 6.30
N LYS A 152 30.11 -25.69 5.71
CA LYS A 152 30.28 -26.99 6.38
C LYS A 152 30.28 -28.13 5.37
N VAL A 153 31.32 -28.95 5.50
CA VAL A 153 31.66 -30.11 4.67
C VAL A 153 30.56 -31.16 4.76
N VAL A 154 30.12 -31.64 3.60
CA VAL A 154 29.23 -32.79 3.44
C VAL A 154 30.03 -34.07 3.65
N THR A 155 29.59 -34.92 4.57
CA THR A 155 29.90 -36.36 4.55
C THR A 155 28.61 -37.14 4.36
N ALA A 156 28.48 -37.77 3.21
CA ALA A 156 27.41 -38.69 2.88
C ALA A 156 27.63 -40.04 3.59
N ARG A 157 26.55 -40.70 4.00
CA ARG A 157 26.48 -42.16 4.11
C ARG A 157 25.09 -42.68 3.77
N SER A 158 25.09 -43.66 2.88
CA SER A 158 24.00 -44.47 2.36
C SER A 158 23.60 -45.58 3.34
N ALA A 159 22.32 -45.95 3.37
CA ALA A 159 21.87 -47.35 3.50
C ALA A 159 20.38 -47.53 3.13
N SER A 160 20.16 -48.56 2.31
CA SER A 160 18.93 -49.30 1.91
C SER A 160 17.97 -49.65 3.06
N THR A 161 16.65 -49.87 2.87
CA THR A 161 16.05 -51.06 2.23
C THR A 161 14.56 -50.90 1.85
N SER A 162 14.14 -51.66 0.82
CA SER A 162 12.77 -51.87 0.31
C SER A 162 11.86 -52.67 1.25
N THR A 163 10.53 -52.48 1.13
CA THR A 163 9.53 -53.57 1.16
C THR A 163 8.31 -53.18 0.31
N VAL A 164 7.93 -54.05 -0.62
CA VAL A 164 6.70 -54.04 -1.44
C VAL A 164 5.95 -55.33 -1.13
N VAL A 165 4.65 -55.30 -0.79
CA VAL A 165 3.66 -56.33 -1.17
C VAL A 165 2.24 -55.74 -1.08
N GLY A 166 1.43 -55.92 -2.12
CA GLY A 166 -0.03 -55.75 -2.07
C GLY A 166 -0.70 -55.48 -3.42
N THR A 167 -0.72 -56.48 -4.30
CA THR A 167 -1.42 -56.41 -5.61
C THR A 167 -2.86 -56.94 -5.48
N ILE A 168 -3.84 -56.22 -6.03
CA ILE A 168 -5.12 -56.79 -6.49
C ILE A 168 -5.37 -56.31 -7.93
N LYS A 169 -5.70 -57.25 -8.82
CA LYS A 169 -5.92 -57.09 -10.27
C LYS A 169 -7.40 -57.31 -10.62
N LEU A 170 -7.77 -56.82 -11.83
CA LEU A 170 -8.97 -57.08 -12.68
C LEU A 170 -9.99 -55.91 -12.68
N ALA A 171 -10.49 -55.35 -13.80
CA ALA A 171 -10.33 -55.53 -15.25
C ALA A 171 -10.83 -54.24 -15.98
N PRO A 172 -10.61 -54.04 -17.30
CA PRO A 172 -10.75 -52.74 -17.96
C PRO A 172 -12.15 -52.50 -18.52
N VAL A 173 -12.64 -51.26 -18.44
CA VAL A 173 -13.76 -50.76 -19.24
C VAL A 173 -13.36 -49.44 -19.89
N ASN A 174 -13.12 -49.49 -21.19
CA ASN A 174 -12.95 -48.32 -22.06
C ASN A 174 -14.31 -47.65 -22.31
N ARG A 175 -14.38 -46.31 -22.17
CA ARG A 175 -15.17 -45.37 -23.00
C ARG A 175 -14.91 -43.90 -22.59
N GLY A 176 -14.27 -43.11 -23.47
CA GLY A 176 -14.45 -41.65 -23.59
C GLY A 176 -13.32 -40.72 -23.09
N PRO A 177 -12.78 -39.80 -23.93
CA PRO A 177 -11.69 -38.89 -23.56
C PRO A 177 -12.25 -37.61 -22.93
N GLY A 178 -12.25 -37.57 -21.60
CA GLY A 178 -12.33 -36.32 -20.84
C GLY A 178 -10.99 -36.12 -20.16
N SER A 179 -10.16 -35.24 -20.70
CA SER A 179 -8.91 -34.81 -20.09
C SER A 179 -9.16 -34.51 -18.61
N PHE A 180 -8.55 -35.30 -17.72
CA PHE A 180 -8.34 -34.89 -16.34
C PHE A 180 -7.51 -33.61 -16.42
N THR A 181 -8.19 -32.47 -16.20
CA THR A 181 -7.57 -31.15 -16.05
C THR A 181 -6.38 -31.27 -15.11
N GLN A 182 -5.19 -30.99 -15.63
CA GLN A 182 -3.99 -30.82 -14.79
C GLN A 182 -4.33 -29.85 -13.65
N PRO A 183 -3.93 -30.14 -12.40
CA PRO A 183 -4.02 -29.13 -11.35
C PRO A 183 -3.16 -27.93 -11.77
N GLN A 184 -3.72 -26.72 -11.77
CA GLN A 184 -2.96 -25.50 -12.07
C GLN A 184 -1.69 -25.46 -11.19
N ARG A 185 -0.52 -25.61 -11.83
CA ARG A 185 0.79 -25.72 -11.17
C ARG A 185 1.35 -24.37 -10.73
N SER A 186 0.90 -23.28 -11.34
CA SER A 186 1.35 -21.92 -11.06
C SER A 186 0.18 -20.95 -10.96
N PHE A 187 0.21 -20.03 -10.00
CA PHE A 187 -0.83 -19.01 -9.85
C PHE A 187 -0.25 -17.64 -9.46
N ARG A 188 -1.01 -16.57 -9.76
CA ARG A 188 -0.61 -15.19 -9.49
C ARG A 188 -0.40 -14.94 -8.00
N ALA A 189 0.69 -14.25 -7.66
CA ALA A 189 0.92 -13.81 -6.29
C ALA A 189 0.00 -12.64 -5.91
N PHE A 190 -0.42 -11.83 -6.89
CA PHE A 190 -1.27 -10.66 -6.72
C PHE A 190 -2.55 -10.79 -7.54
N ARG A 191 -3.60 -10.09 -7.11
CA ARG A 191 -4.79 -9.93 -7.95
C ARG A 191 -4.45 -8.98 -9.11
N ALA A 192 -5.13 -9.15 -10.23
CA ALA A 192 -5.02 -8.20 -11.33
C ALA A 192 -5.86 -6.96 -11.00
N ASP A 193 -5.21 -5.79 -10.98
CA ASP A 193 -5.87 -4.48 -10.90
C ASP A 193 -5.88 -3.84 -12.31
N THR A 194 -6.30 -4.64 -13.29
CA THR A 194 -6.34 -4.25 -14.72
C THR A 194 -7.73 -3.83 -15.18
N ALA A 195 -8.77 -4.21 -14.44
CA ALA A 195 -10.13 -3.75 -14.64
C ALA A 195 -10.30 -2.30 -14.14
N PRO A 196 -11.26 -1.52 -14.66
CA PRO A 196 -11.49 -0.17 -14.18
C PRO A 196 -11.92 -0.20 -12.70
N GLY A 197 -11.18 0.52 -11.87
CA GLY A 197 -11.37 0.57 -10.42
C GLY A 197 -11.40 2.01 -9.91
N TYR A 198 -11.32 2.20 -8.60
CA TYR A 198 -11.27 3.53 -7.96
C TYR A 198 -9.89 4.19 -8.05
N PHE A 199 -8.85 3.50 -8.53
CA PHE A 199 -7.47 4.02 -8.64
C PHE A 199 -7.00 4.23 -10.07
N GLY A 200 -7.82 3.90 -11.06
CA GLY A 200 -7.49 4.04 -12.47
C GLY A 200 -8.52 3.35 -13.36
N ASP A 201 -8.50 3.73 -14.63
CA ASP A 201 -9.28 3.06 -15.67
C ASP A 201 -8.60 1.77 -16.14
N THR A 202 -9.30 1.02 -17.00
CA THR A 202 -8.80 -0.21 -17.60
C THR A 202 -7.45 0.03 -18.25
N ILE A 203 -6.53 -0.91 -18.07
CA ILE A 203 -5.30 -0.95 -18.85
C ILE A 203 -5.50 -2.02 -19.89
N ASP A 204 -5.37 -1.64 -21.16
CA ASP A 204 -5.44 -2.58 -22.28
C ASP A 204 -4.26 -3.55 -22.14
N VAL A 205 -4.58 -4.78 -21.75
CA VAL A 205 -3.63 -5.88 -21.74
C VAL A 205 -4.16 -6.93 -22.71
N GLN A 206 -3.41 -7.21 -23.77
CA GLN A 206 -3.67 -8.38 -24.60
C GLN A 206 -3.69 -9.64 -23.71
N GLU A 207 -4.67 -10.50 -23.96
CA GLU A 207 -4.94 -11.79 -23.30
C GLU A 207 -3.89 -12.23 -22.27
N SER A 208 -4.18 -11.91 -21.02
CA SER A 208 -3.32 -12.27 -19.90
C SER A 208 -3.47 -13.77 -19.60
N THR A 209 -2.44 -14.56 -19.91
CA THR A 209 -2.32 -15.93 -19.39
C THR A 209 -2.10 -15.91 -17.87
N ASP A 210 -2.22 -17.05 -17.17
CA ASP A 210 -2.21 -17.10 -15.70
C ASP A 210 -1.03 -16.33 -15.05
N CYS A 211 0.16 -16.28 -15.65
CA CYS A 211 1.34 -15.60 -15.07
C CYS A 211 1.90 -14.43 -15.89
N ASP A 212 1.31 -14.12 -17.05
CA ASP A 212 1.68 -12.99 -17.87
C ASP A 212 0.67 -11.86 -17.67
N TYR A 213 0.95 -10.96 -16.73
CA TYR A 213 0.03 -9.89 -16.35
C TYR A 213 0.78 -8.66 -15.82
N PRO A 214 0.28 -7.43 -15.99
CA PRO A 214 0.88 -6.27 -15.35
C PRO A 214 0.60 -6.30 -13.86
N VAL A 215 1.63 -6.03 -13.05
CA VAL A 215 1.47 -5.84 -11.61
C VAL A 215 1.43 -4.35 -11.33
N ILE A 216 0.32 -3.93 -10.72
CA ILE A 216 0.04 -2.53 -10.39
C ILE A 216 -0.48 -2.51 -8.98
N LEU A 217 0.25 -1.84 -8.10
CA LEU A 217 -0.10 -1.77 -6.69
C LEU A 217 -0.08 -0.30 -6.28
N SER A 218 -1.16 0.17 -5.66
CA SER A 218 -1.19 1.50 -5.04
C SER A 218 -0.52 1.42 -3.66
N LEU A 219 0.81 1.31 -3.64
CA LEU A 219 1.58 1.14 -2.40
C LEU A 219 1.44 2.34 -1.45
N GLY A 220 1.25 3.55 -1.98
CA GLY A 220 0.93 4.74 -1.16
C GLY A 220 -0.42 4.68 -0.43
N LEU A 221 -1.27 3.70 -0.78
CA LEU A 221 -2.58 3.46 -0.19
C LEU A 221 -2.67 2.13 0.56
N PHE A 222 -1.54 1.45 0.81
CA PHE A 222 -1.52 0.20 1.57
C PHE A 222 -2.32 0.35 2.90
N PRO A 223 -3.22 -0.59 3.25
CA PRO A 223 -3.42 -1.92 2.66
C PRO A 223 -4.42 -1.98 1.49
N TYR A 224 -5.01 -0.86 1.08
CA TYR A 224 -5.91 -0.78 -0.07
C TYR A 224 -5.11 -0.63 -1.36
N VAL A 225 -4.45 -1.71 -1.75
CA VAL A 225 -3.49 -1.72 -2.86
C VAL A 225 -4.12 -1.93 -4.24
N TYR A 226 -5.36 -2.42 -4.29
CA TYR A 226 -6.12 -2.66 -5.52
C TYR A 226 -7.32 -1.72 -5.58
N GLY A 227 -7.51 -1.05 -6.72
CA GLY A 227 -8.61 -0.09 -6.91
C GLY A 227 -9.97 -0.74 -7.06
N ASN A 228 -10.04 -2.03 -7.39
CA ASN A 228 -11.29 -2.77 -7.55
C ASN A 228 -11.79 -3.49 -6.28
N ASP A 229 -11.03 -3.44 -5.17
CA ASP A 229 -11.37 -4.14 -3.92
C ASP A 229 -11.21 -3.23 -2.69
N LEU A 230 -12.15 -2.31 -2.54
CA LEU A 230 -12.25 -1.38 -1.40
C LEU A 230 -13.40 -1.72 -0.44
N GLY A 231 -14.02 -2.90 -0.57
CA GLY A 231 -15.18 -3.29 0.25
C GLY A 231 -14.82 -3.96 1.58
N GLY A 232 -13.62 -4.52 1.69
CA GLY A 232 -13.17 -5.32 2.83
C GLY A 232 -12.07 -4.64 3.66
N ALA A 233 -11.40 -5.44 4.51
CA ALA A 233 -10.41 -4.99 5.49
C ALA A 233 -9.02 -4.62 4.91
N GLY A 234 -8.96 -4.12 3.68
CA GLY A 234 -7.70 -3.82 2.99
C GLY A 234 -7.00 -5.09 2.48
N PRO A 235 -7.00 -5.36 1.17
CA PRO A 235 -6.46 -6.62 0.61
C PRO A 235 -4.98 -6.90 0.93
N GLY A 236 -4.18 -5.85 1.17
CA GLY A 236 -2.78 -5.96 1.59
C GLY A 236 -2.59 -6.58 2.96
N LEU A 237 -3.61 -6.54 3.85
CA LEU A 237 -3.56 -7.23 5.13
C LEU A 237 -3.71 -8.75 4.98
N MET A 238 -4.11 -9.26 3.81
CA MET A 238 -4.12 -10.70 3.52
C MET A 238 -2.75 -11.22 3.10
N TRP A 239 -1.73 -10.36 3.04
CA TRP A 239 -0.37 -10.78 2.73
C TRP A 239 0.28 -11.36 3.98
N ALA A 240 0.22 -12.69 4.08
CA ALA A 240 0.81 -13.43 5.19
C ALA A 240 2.26 -13.01 5.45
N ILE A 241 2.59 -12.86 6.74
CA ILE A 241 3.95 -12.67 7.22
C ILE A 241 4.49 -14.05 7.58
N GLY A 242 5.55 -14.47 6.92
CA GLY A 242 6.23 -15.74 7.17
C GLY A 242 7.72 -15.51 7.12
N ARG A 243 8.38 -15.45 8.29
CA ARG A 243 9.81 -15.12 8.38
C ARG A 243 10.63 -16.03 7.46
N PRO A 244 11.59 -15.46 6.69
CA PRO A 244 12.04 -14.07 6.72
C PRO A 244 11.19 -13.06 5.92
N TRP A 245 10.13 -13.50 5.24
CA TRP A 245 9.34 -12.66 4.31
C TRP A 245 8.13 -12.01 4.96
N ALA A 246 8.12 -10.67 4.98
CA ALA A 246 7.05 -9.87 5.57
C ALA A 246 6.46 -8.87 4.55
N PRO A 247 5.74 -9.32 3.50
CA PRO A 247 5.22 -8.44 2.46
C PRO A 247 4.25 -7.35 2.97
N ALA A 248 3.37 -7.67 3.93
CA ALA A 248 2.48 -6.67 4.54
C ALA A 248 3.27 -5.58 5.29
N ARG A 249 4.27 -5.98 6.06
CA ARG A 249 5.18 -5.07 6.78
C ARG A 249 5.93 -4.17 5.81
N LEU A 250 6.44 -4.74 4.71
CA LEU A 250 7.13 -3.99 3.66
C LEU A 250 6.20 -3.01 2.95
N GLY A 251 4.98 -3.42 2.59
CA GLY A 251 3.98 -2.53 1.99
C GLY A 251 3.65 -1.33 2.90
N LEU A 252 3.47 -1.57 4.20
CA LEU A 252 3.27 -0.51 5.18
C LEU A 252 4.49 0.42 5.30
N ALA A 253 5.70 -0.13 5.27
CA ALA A 253 6.94 0.63 5.32
C ALA A 253 7.08 1.56 4.09
N VAL A 254 6.78 1.06 2.89
CA VAL A 254 6.78 1.88 1.66
C VAL A 254 5.78 3.03 1.78
N MET A 255 4.54 2.73 2.20
CA MET A 255 3.51 3.75 2.41
C MET A 255 3.95 4.84 3.42
N ALA A 256 4.50 4.43 4.57
CA ALA A 256 4.94 5.36 5.59
C ALA A 256 6.15 6.20 5.15
N SER A 257 7.01 5.67 4.25
CA SER A 257 8.16 6.41 3.73
C SER A 257 7.76 7.70 3.00
N PHE A 258 6.53 7.81 2.48
CA PHE A 258 6.04 9.04 1.87
C PHE A 258 5.84 10.20 2.86
N TRP A 259 6.04 9.97 4.16
CA TRP A 259 6.07 11.02 5.18
C TRP A 259 7.47 11.53 5.44
N ASP A 260 8.51 10.93 4.86
CA ASP A 260 9.88 11.42 4.96
C ASP A 260 10.19 12.36 3.79
N ALA A 261 10.99 13.41 4.05
CA ALA A 261 11.26 14.46 3.07
C ALA A 261 11.82 13.91 1.75
N THR A 262 12.90 13.14 1.79
CA THR A 262 13.57 12.61 0.59
C THR A 262 12.67 11.65 -0.19
N ALA A 263 11.93 10.78 0.50
CA ALA A 263 11.05 9.81 -0.16
C ALA A 263 9.78 10.46 -0.73
N ASN A 264 9.23 11.48 -0.07
CA ASN A 264 8.12 12.28 -0.61
C ASN A 264 8.56 13.12 -1.80
N LEU A 265 9.66 13.86 -1.67
CA LEU A 265 10.16 14.80 -2.68
C LEU A 265 10.79 14.10 -3.89
N SER A 266 11.15 12.83 -3.79
CA SER A 266 11.57 12.02 -4.96
C SER A 266 10.39 11.46 -5.77
N GLN A 267 9.17 11.47 -5.21
CA GLN A 267 7.97 11.01 -5.91
C GLN A 267 7.48 12.08 -6.89
N ASP A 268 7.21 11.68 -8.14
CA ASP A 268 6.44 12.48 -9.09
C ASP A 268 5.00 12.61 -8.57
N ALA A 269 4.68 13.77 -8.00
CA ALA A 269 3.39 14.02 -7.39
C ALA A 269 2.26 14.17 -8.42
N ARG A 270 2.56 14.35 -9.72
CA ARG A 270 1.54 14.36 -10.78
C ARG A 270 0.82 13.03 -10.85
N VAL A 271 1.53 11.92 -10.62
CA VAL A 271 0.94 10.57 -10.55
C VAL A 271 -0.02 10.47 -9.37
N VAL A 272 0.37 11.00 -8.21
CA VAL A 272 -0.45 10.98 -6.98
C VAL A 272 -1.69 11.86 -7.15
N ALA A 273 -1.52 13.06 -7.71
CA ALA A 273 -2.60 13.99 -8.01
C ALA A 273 -3.60 13.39 -9.02
N ALA A 274 -3.11 12.83 -10.12
CA ALA A 274 -3.96 12.18 -11.12
C ALA A 274 -4.76 11.02 -10.52
N GLN A 275 -4.12 10.20 -9.66
CA GLN A 275 -4.81 9.12 -8.96
C GLN A 275 -5.86 9.66 -7.98
N TYR A 276 -5.57 10.72 -7.24
CA TYR A 276 -6.54 11.36 -6.34
C TYR A 276 -7.74 11.93 -7.11
N VAL A 277 -7.51 12.68 -8.19
CA VAL A 277 -8.58 13.25 -9.02
C VAL A 277 -9.47 12.14 -9.56
N HIS A 278 -8.87 11.04 -10.03
CA HIS A 278 -9.61 9.87 -10.48
C HIS A 278 -10.42 9.23 -9.33
N PHE A 279 -9.79 9.01 -8.17
CA PHE A 279 -10.42 8.43 -6.98
C PHE A 279 -11.61 9.26 -6.51
N ARG A 280 -11.46 10.59 -6.41
CA ARG A 280 -12.55 11.49 -6.05
C ARG A 280 -13.67 11.41 -7.08
N ARG A 281 -13.38 11.61 -8.37
CA ARG A 281 -14.40 11.58 -9.43
C ARG A 281 -15.23 10.31 -9.41
N THR A 282 -14.58 9.16 -9.20
CA THR A 282 -15.26 7.86 -9.20
C THR A 282 -16.00 7.57 -7.90
N THR A 283 -15.50 8.01 -6.75
CA THR A 283 -16.18 7.85 -5.46
C THR A 283 -17.31 8.85 -5.27
N ASP A 284 -17.23 10.06 -5.82
CA ASP A 284 -18.29 11.07 -5.76
C ASP A 284 -19.58 10.57 -6.43
N GLN A 285 -19.46 9.80 -7.52
CA GLN A 285 -20.61 9.16 -8.18
C GLN A 285 -21.31 8.17 -7.25
N VAL A 286 -20.54 7.38 -6.50
CA VAL A 286 -21.05 6.37 -5.56
C VAL A 286 -21.63 7.01 -4.30
N LEU A 287 -21.06 8.13 -3.88
CA LEU A 287 -21.43 8.84 -2.66
C LEU A 287 -22.43 9.99 -2.89
N ALA A 288 -22.97 10.12 -4.11
CA ALA A 288 -23.87 11.21 -4.49
C ALA A 288 -25.12 11.28 -3.58
N SER A 289 -25.63 10.12 -3.16
CA SER A 289 -26.80 10.00 -2.28
C SER A 289 -26.48 10.22 -0.80
N VAL A 290 -25.20 10.28 -0.41
CA VAL A 290 -24.82 10.47 1.00
C VAL A 290 -25.01 11.94 1.39
N PRO A 291 -25.82 12.26 2.41
CA PRO A 291 -26.08 13.65 2.81
C PRO A 291 -24.80 14.40 3.17
N ALA A 292 -24.68 15.66 2.76
CA ALA A 292 -23.62 16.55 3.20
C ALA A 292 -24.07 17.33 4.44
N ALA A 293 -23.34 17.20 5.54
CA ALA A 293 -23.49 18.03 6.73
C ALA A 293 -22.76 19.36 6.51
N SER A 294 -23.23 20.15 5.55
CA SER A 294 -22.65 21.45 5.18
C SER A 294 -23.20 22.62 5.99
N SER A 295 -24.27 22.41 6.78
CA SER A 295 -24.85 23.45 7.64
C SER A 295 -24.83 23.03 9.11
N GLU A 296 -24.70 24.02 10.00
CA GLU A 296 -24.82 23.83 11.46
C GLU A 296 -26.16 23.21 11.89
N ARG A 297 -27.18 23.26 11.02
CA ARG A 297 -28.51 22.71 11.27
C ARG A 297 -28.67 21.26 10.83
N TYR A 298 -27.67 20.66 10.18
CA TYR A 298 -27.74 19.24 9.83
C TYR A 298 -27.86 18.40 11.10
N ARG A 299 -28.94 17.62 11.20
CA ARG A 299 -29.14 16.66 12.29
C ARG A 299 -28.81 15.26 11.78
N PRO A 300 -27.69 14.66 12.22
CA PRO A 300 -27.35 13.31 11.82
C PRO A 300 -28.42 12.31 12.29
N VAL A 301 -28.73 11.34 11.44
CA VAL A 301 -29.66 10.25 11.76
C VAL A 301 -28.87 9.05 12.24
N VAL A 302 -29.35 8.40 13.31
CA VAL A 302 -28.70 7.21 13.90
C VAL A 302 -28.54 6.13 12.85
N GLY A 303 -27.33 5.59 12.74
CA GLY A 303 -26.98 4.55 11.77
C GLY A 303 -26.82 5.03 10.33
N GLN A 304 -27.15 6.29 10.01
CA GLN A 304 -26.97 6.85 8.68
C GLN A 304 -25.56 7.45 8.51
N VAL A 305 -24.96 7.19 7.35
CA VAL A 305 -23.70 7.83 6.95
C VAL A 305 -23.98 9.23 6.41
N TYR A 306 -23.10 10.16 6.74
CA TYR A 306 -23.10 11.52 6.22
C TYR A 306 -21.68 12.00 5.90
N ARG A 307 -21.57 13.02 5.06
CA ARG A 307 -20.31 13.66 4.67
C ARG A 307 -20.07 14.91 5.52
N ARG A 308 -18.89 15.04 6.12
CA ARG A 308 -18.45 16.26 6.84
C ARG A 308 -16.95 16.43 6.70
N GLY A 309 -16.50 17.64 6.32
CA GLY A 309 -15.08 17.94 6.13
C GLY A 309 -14.42 17.00 5.13
N GLY A 310 -15.12 16.67 4.03
CA GLY A 310 -14.64 15.74 3.01
C GLY A 310 -14.54 14.27 3.43
N LEU A 311 -14.88 13.90 4.67
CA LEU A 311 -14.85 12.51 5.15
C LEU A 311 -16.28 11.98 5.39
N LEU A 312 -16.40 10.66 5.45
CA LEU A 312 -17.62 9.95 5.83
C LEU A 312 -17.66 9.73 7.34
N HIS A 313 -18.82 9.94 7.93
CA HIS A 313 -19.08 9.76 9.35
C HIS A 313 -20.37 8.96 9.52
N ALA A 314 -20.47 8.17 10.59
CA ALA A 314 -21.69 7.46 10.95
C ALA A 314 -22.13 7.95 12.34
N PHE A 315 -23.35 8.46 12.46
CA PHE A 315 -23.86 8.91 13.77
C PHE A 315 -24.33 7.72 14.59
N GLN A 316 -23.72 7.50 15.75
CA GLN A 316 -24.01 6.36 16.65
C GLN A 316 -23.98 5.01 15.90
N GLY A 317 -23.09 4.86 14.93
CA GLY A 317 -22.95 3.66 14.11
C GLY A 317 -21.50 3.35 13.77
N ALA A 318 -21.24 2.10 13.37
CA ALA A 318 -19.90 1.67 12.96
C ALA A 318 -19.67 1.97 11.47
N LEU A 319 -18.71 2.86 11.19
CA LEU A 319 -18.31 3.21 9.83
C LEU A 319 -17.84 1.99 9.02
N GLU A 320 -17.22 1.02 9.69
CA GLU A 320 -16.70 -0.24 9.10
C GLU A 320 -17.79 -1.12 8.48
N LEU A 321 -19.04 -0.99 8.94
CA LEU A 321 -20.17 -1.77 8.41
C LEU A 321 -20.79 -1.14 7.17
N GLN A 322 -20.43 0.11 6.86
CA GLN A 322 -21.07 0.89 5.82
C GLN A 322 -20.36 0.67 4.49
N ARG A 323 -21.09 0.10 3.54
CA ARG A 323 -20.60 -0.24 2.21
C ARG A 323 -21.49 0.34 1.14
N PHE A 324 -20.86 0.81 0.08
CA PHE A 324 -21.49 1.32 -1.11
C PHE A 324 -21.10 0.44 -2.29
N HIS A 325 -22.02 0.26 -3.22
CA HIS A 325 -21.78 -0.50 -4.44
C HIS A 325 -21.85 0.45 -5.62
N GLY A 326 -20.81 0.44 -6.44
CA GLY A 326 -20.72 1.20 -7.67
C GLY A 326 -20.27 0.32 -8.84
N PRO A 327 -20.27 0.88 -10.06
CA PRO A 327 -19.82 0.16 -11.26
C PRO A 327 -18.34 -0.28 -11.20
N ARG A 328 -17.56 0.26 -10.26
CA ARG A 328 -16.13 -0.02 -10.05
C ARG A 328 -15.85 -0.94 -8.87
N GLY A 329 -16.88 -1.60 -8.34
CA GLY A 329 -16.79 -2.51 -7.21
C GLY A 329 -17.30 -1.91 -5.89
N ALA A 330 -17.13 -2.66 -4.81
CA ALA A 330 -17.56 -2.25 -3.48
C ALA A 330 -16.58 -1.21 -2.89
N LEU A 331 -17.13 -0.22 -2.20
CA LEU A 331 -16.42 0.82 -1.47
C LEU A 331 -16.93 0.85 -0.04
N SER A 332 -16.09 0.52 0.95
CA SER A 332 -16.43 0.75 2.35
C SER A 332 -16.16 2.20 2.74
N ALA A 333 -16.94 2.71 3.68
CA ALA A 333 -16.74 4.07 4.19
C ALA A 333 -15.38 4.22 4.90
N ALA A 334 -14.91 3.15 5.55
CA ALA A 334 -13.58 3.08 6.16
C ALA A 334 -12.46 3.14 5.11
N ALA A 335 -12.56 2.38 4.02
CA ALA A 335 -11.59 2.41 2.92
C ALA A 335 -11.53 3.79 2.26
N TYR A 336 -12.70 4.42 2.04
CA TYR A 336 -12.77 5.79 1.52
C TYR A 336 -11.99 6.78 2.40
N ASN A 337 -12.31 6.80 3.70
CA ASN A 337 -11.65 7.69 4.65
C ASN A 337 -10.16 7.42 4.76
N PHE A 338 -9.76 6.15 4.79
CA PHE A 338 -8.35 5.76 4.83
C PHE A 338 -7.60 6.30 3.62
N CYS A 339 -8.06 5.99 2.41
CA CYS A 339 -7.40 6.40 1.17
C CYS A 339 -7.32 7.91 1.07
N LYS A 340 -8.42 8.62 1.37
CA LYS A 340 -8.45 10.09 1.34
C LYS A 340 -7.44 10.71 2.32
N ARG A 341 -7.31 10.15 3.52
CA ARG A 341 -6.30 10.59 4.49
C ARG A 341 -4.86 10.30 4.05
N ARG A 342 -4.62 9.22 3.29
CA ARG A 342 -3.27 8.93 2.76
C ARG A 342 -2.86 9.91 1.66
N PHE A 343 -3.77 10.26 0.75
CA PHE A 343 -3.53 11.34 -0.21
C PHE A 343 -3.30 12.68 0.50
N ALA A 344 -4.13 13.01 1.50
CA ALA A 344 -3.95 14.21 2.32
C ALA A 344 -2.58 14.27 3.00
N ALA A 345 -2.15 13.17 3.61
CA ALA A 345 -0.86 13.09 4.28
C ALA A 345 0.32 13.29 3.30
N PHE A 346 0.22 12.73 2.10
CA PHE A 346 1.24 12.92 1.06
C PHE A 346 1.39 14.41 0.69
N PHE A 347 0.28 15.09 0.39
CA PHE A 347 0.32 16.50 -0.03
C PHE A 347 0.60 17.47 1.12
N SER A 348 0.15 17.17 2.34
CA SER A 348 0.53 17.93 3.54
C SER A 348 2.04 17.88 3.79
N ALA A 349 2.64 16.67 3.77
CA ALA A 349 4.09 16.52 3.89
C ALA A 349 4.83 17.26 2.78
N ARG A 350 4.42 17.06 1.52
CA ARG A 350 5.04 17.73 0.37
C ARG A 350 5.00 19.25 0.51
N ARG A 351 3.84 19.79 0.86
CA ARG A 351 3.62 21.21 1.10
C ARG A 351 4.54 21.74 2.20
N ALA A 352 4.61 21.07 3.34
CA ALA A 352 5.46 21.48 4.45
C ALA A 352 6.96 21.45 4.06
N TYR A 353 7.43 20.37 3.42
CA TYR A 353 8.83 20.24 3.02
C TYR A 353 9.27 21.27 1.98
N LEU A 354 8.43 21.55 0.99
CA LEU A 354 8.73 22.57 -0.01
C LEU A 354 8.79 23.98 0.61
N ARG A 355 7.94 24.29 1.60
CA ARG A 355 8.01 25.57 2.34
C ARG A 355 9.30 25.68 3.17
N ALA A 356 9.81 24.55 3.66
CA ALA A 356 11.02 24.46 4.49
C ALA A 356 12.29 24.14 3.67
N TYR A 357 12.32 24.46 2.36
CA TYR A 357 13.41 24.08 1.45
C TYR A 357 14.82 24.35 2.00
N SER A 358 15.03 25.52 2.62
CA SER A 358 16.32 25.92 3.16
C SER A 358 16.82 25.07 4.33
N SER A 359 15.92 24.42 5.08
CA SER A 359 16.26 23.55 6.20
C SER A 359 16.27 22.06 5.83
N LEU A 360 16.02 21.73 4.56
CA LEU A 360 16.06 20.33 4.10
C LEU A 360 17.49 19.79 4.05
N GLU A 361 17.61 18.48 4.33
CA GLU A 361 18.84 17.74 4.08
C GLU A 361 19.22 17.75 2.59
N GLN A 362 20.51 17.59 2.30
CA GLN A 362 21.04 17.60 0.94
C GLN A 362 20.34 16.57 0.02
N SER A 363 20.08 15.37 0.52
CA SER A 363 19.41 14.31 -0.24
C SER A 363 18.00 14.69 -0.70
N ALA A 364 17.27 15.47 0.12
CA ALA A 364 15.93 15.96 -0.21
C ALA A 364 15.97 17.10 -1.24
N ARG A 365 16.99 17.97 -1.18
CA ARG A 365 17.20 19.01 -2.21
C ARG A 365 17.57 18.41 -3.56
N GLU A 366 18.46 17.42 -3.59
CA GLU A 366 18.78 16.67 -4.82
C GLU A 366 17.59 15.88 -5.38
N ALA A 367 16.66 15.47 -4.52
CA ALA A 367 15.41 14.85 -4.96
C ALA A 367 14.52 15.87 -5.68
N ILE A 368 14.40 17.09 -5.16
CA ILE A 368 13.65 18.20 -5.78
C ILE A 368 14.20 18.53 -7.17
N GLU A 369 15.52 18.70 -7.30
CA GLU A 369 16.18 19.07 -8.56
C GLU A 369 15.90 18.07 -9.67
N ARG A 370 15.92 16.78 -9.34
CA ARG A 370 15.67 15.68 -10.29
C ARG A 370 14.19 15.40 -10.55
N ASN A 371 13.29 15.89 -9.70
CA ASN A 371 11.87 15.57 -9.80
C ASN A 371 11.22 16.22 -11.04
N PRO A 372 10.51 15.47 -11.90
CA PRO A 372 9.86 16.01 -13.09
C PRO A 372 8.58 16.80 -12.79
N ASP A 373 8.10 16.81 -11.54
CA ASP A 373 6.96 17.59 -11.11
C ASP A 373 7.28 19.10 -11.14
N PRO A 374 6.60 19.91 -11.97
CA PRO A 374 6.87 21.34 -12.05
C PRO A 374 6.67 22.06 -10.72
N CYS A 375 5.85 21.52 -9.82
CA CYS A 375 5.59 22.12 -8.51
C CYS A 375 6.78 22.04 -7.54
N THR A 376 7.84 21.29 -7.86
CA THR A 376 9.09 21.33 -7.09
C THR A 376 10.05 22.42 -7.57
N ARG A 377 9.83 22.97 -8.77
CA ARG A 377 10.71 23.92 -9.45
C ARG A 377 10.01 25.25 -9.72
N VAL A 378 9.20 25.75 -8.79
CA VAL A 378 8.60 27.08 -8.98
C VAL A 378 9.72 28.11 -8.92
N ASP A 379 10.30 28.35 -10.09
CA ASP A 379 11.21 29.44 -10.40
C ASP A 379 10.51 30.75 -10.03
N GLU A 380 11.30 31.72 -9.62
CA GLU A 380 10.88 33.11 -9.49
C GLU A 380 10.10 33.48 -10.76
N VAL A 381 8.78 33.61 -10.64
CA VAL A 381 8.02 34.37 -11.63
C VAL A 381 8.67 35.74 -11.58
N THR A 382 9.48 36.00 -12.60
CA THR A 382 10.09 37.28 -12.88
C THR A 382 8.98 38.32 -12.78
N GLU A 383 9.19 39.30 -11.90
CA GLU A 383 8.58 40.62 -12.02
C GLU A 383 9.07 41.22 -13.36
N GLU A 384 8.53 40.75 -14.47
CA GLU A 384 8.71 41.39 -15.76
C GLU A 384 7.42 41.21 -16.56
N SER A 385 6.77 42.34 -16.85
CA SER A 385 5.54 42.56 -17.62
C SER A 385 4.18 42.49 -16.90
N ALA A 386 3.82 43.56 -16.18
CA ALA A 386 2.71 44.47 -16.52
C ALA A 386 2.48 45.53 -15.43
#